data_AF-A0A925LFS8-F1
#
_entry.id   AF-A0A925LFS8-F1
#
_cell.length_a   1.000
_cell.length_b   1.000
_cell.length_c   1.000
_cell.angle_alpha   90.00
_cell.angle_beta   90.00
_cell.angle_gamma   90.00
#
_symmetry.space_group_name_H-M   'P 1'
#
loop_
_entity.id
_entity.type
_entity.pdbx_description
1 polymer ?
#
loop_
_entity_poly.entity_id
_entity_poly.type
_entity_poly.pdbx_seq_one_letter_code
_entity_poly.pdbx_strand_id
1 'polypeptide(L)'
;MNSIITYLLWYNQYLLKQIQILLLFIAKYIPLKQWAFDDSHSPEYQKFKVDKLPKIFISEPVDYQLLLAYYLHKYGIIVGPVNRRSQVPIPETIVCPRCGAPHQYLYNNNGAKGQYLCKVCDEHFNESNIYNRPLALRCPYCGQILVPKKDRKHFRIHKCVNSKCSYYQRNLSKLPKDLKPSDKHKYKLHYLYREFTIDFFKMDIHELPKSAINFSFKKFNPHILGLCLTYHVNLSLSTRKTSHALKEIHGIDISHTMVANYAMTAAAVIKPFTDSFDYKPANILSADETYIKVKGIRHYVWIVMDACKKSILGYQVSDNRAVGPCILAMRMALEKFKIFPGKALKFIADGYSAYPLASQQCKLQKGWDFDVTQVIGLTNDDAVSTEFRWVKQVVERLNRTFKSSYRVTCGYGCENGALYGVSLWVAYYNFLRPHPYNYWKPLNELAAFKDAGNMPAKWQVLIYLGQKAILNMQQTQVV
;
A
#
# COMPACT_ATOMS: atom_id res chain seq x y z
N MET A 1 -12.56 -59.36 -1.70
CA MET A 1 -11.78 -58.13 -2.03
C MET A 1 -11.64 -57.90 -3.53
N ASN A 2 -11.35 -58.92 -4.36
CA ASN A 2 -11.16 -58.73 -5.81
C ASN A 2 -12.36 -58.09 -6.52
N SER A 3 -13.62 -58.47 -6.23
CA SER A 3 -14.79 -57.90 -6.94
C SER A 3 -15.05 -56.41 -6.68
N ILE A 4 -14.70 -55.92 -5.48
CA ILE A 4 -14.87 -54.50 -5.11
C ILE A 4 -13.86 -53.64 -5.86
N ILE A 5 -12.61 -54.12 -5.98
CA ILE A 5 -11.56 -53.41 -6.72
C ILE A 5 -11.92 -53.32 -8.21
N THR A 6 -12.42 -54.41 -8.81
CA THR A 6 -12.87 -54.40 -10.21
C THR A 6 -14.05 -53.47 -10.42
N TYR A 7 -15.01 -53.44 -9.48
CA TYR A 7 -16.15 -52.53 -9.53
C TYR A 7 -15.72 -51.06 -9.44
N LEU A 8 -14.82 -50.73 -8.52
CA LEU A 8 -14.29 -49.37 -8.36
C LEU A 8 -13.48 -48.92 -9.58
N LEU A 9 -12.70 -49.82 -10.20
CA LEU A 9 -11.99 -49.53 -11.46
C LEU A 9 -12.96 -49.24 -12.60
N TRP A 10 -14.02 -50.04 -12.74
CA TRP A 10 -15.04 -49.84 -13.75
C TRP A 10 -15.80 -48.53 -13.54
N TYR A 11 -16.15 -48.22 -12.28
CA TYR A 11 -16.80 -46.97 -11.91
C TYR A 11 -15.91 -45.75 -12.18
N ASN A 12 -14.61 -45.85 -11.90
CA ASN A 12 -13.65 -44.79 -12.19
C ASN A 12 -13.50 -44.56 -13.71
N GLN A 13 -13.42 -45.62 -14.51
CA GLN A 13 -13.43 -45.53 -15.98
C GLN A 13 -14.71 -44.88 -16.51
N TYR A 14 -15.86 -45.20 -15.93
CA TYR A 14 -17.14 -44.57 -16.27
C TYR A 14 -17.13 -43.06 -15.95
N LEU A 15 -16.65 -42.67 -14.76
CA LEU A 15 -16.53 -41.26 -14.37
C LEU A 15 -15.57 -40.49 -15.28
N LEU A 16 -14.42 -41.07 -15.64
CA LEU A 16 -13.48 -40.47 -16.59
C LEU A 16 -14.12 -40.23 -17.97
N LYS A 17 -14.94 -41.16 -18.44
CA LYS A 17 -15.70 -41.01 -19.68
C LYS A 17 -16.72 -39.86 -19.60
N GLN A 18 -17.42 -39.72 -18.47
CA GLN A 18 -18.33 -38.59 -18.23
C GLN A 18 -17.59 -37.25 -18.21
N ILE A 19 -16.44 -37.18 -17.53
CA ILE A 19 -15.57 -35.99 -17.50
C ILE A 19 -15.12 -35.61 -18.91
N GLN A 20 -14.72 -36.59 -19.74
CA GLN A 20 -14.30 -36.33 -21.12
C GLN A 20 -15.44 -35.77 -21.98
N ILE A 21 -16.67 -36.30 -21.83
CA ILE A 21 -17.85 -35.78 -22.54
C ILE A 21 -18.14 -34.34 -22.12
N LEU A 22 -18.09 -34.05 -20.81
CA LEU A 22 -18.28 -32.71 -20.28
C LEU A 22 -17.20 -31.73 -20.76
N LEU A 23 -15.93 -32.15 -20.82
CA LEU A 23 -14.84 -31.34 -21.36
C LEU A 23 -15.03 -31.02 -22.84
N LEU A 24 -15.46 -32.00 -23.65
CA LEU A 24 -15.78 -31.80 -25.07
C LEU A 24 -16.99 -30.88 -25.25
N PHE A 25 -18.01 -31.01 -24.40
CA PHE A 25 -19.16 -30.12 -24.38
C PHE A 25 -18.76 -28.68 -24.05
N ILE A 26 -17.97 -28.49 -23.00
CA ILE A 26 -17.44 -27.17 -22.60
C ILE A 26 -16.60 -26.57 -23.74
N ALA A 27 -15.66 -27.33 -24.30
CA ALA A 27 -14.80 -26.83 -25.38
C ALA A 27 -15.56 -26.47 -26.67
N LYS A 28 -16.67 -27.18 -26.95
CA LYS A 28 -17.48 -26.99 -28.16
C LYS A 28 -18.51 -25.86 -28.04
N TYR A 29 -19.12 -25.70 -26.86
CA TYR A 29 -20.27 -24.82 -26.68
C TYR A 29 -20.00 -23.61 -25.77
N ILE A 30 -18.93 -23.62 -24.98
CA ILE A 30 -18.51 -22.46 -24.19
C ILE A 30 -17.35 -21.81 -24.94
N PRO A 31 -17.48 -20.56 -25.43
CA PRO A 31 -16.38 -19.86 -26.06
C PRO A 31 -15.30 -19.62 -25.01
N LEU A 32 -14.23 -20.43 -25.00
CA LEU A 32 -13.11 -20.29 -24.04
C LEU A 32 -12.41 -18.92 -24.17
N LYS A 33 -12.56 -18.23 -25.31
CA LYS A 33 -12.12 -16.83 -25.48
C LYS A 33 -12.96 -15.82 -24.70
N GLN A 34 -14.20 -16.16 -24.33
CA GLN A 34 -15.10 -15.30 -23.57
C GLN A 34 -14.86 -15.42 -22.06
N TRP A 35 -14.09 -16.41 -21.61
CA TRP A 35 -13.59 -16.50 -20.23
C TRP A 35 -12.33 -15.65 -19.98
N ALA A 36 -11.80 -15.02 -21.04
CA ALA A 36 -11.08 -13.77 -20.91
C ALA A 36 -12.06 -12.59 -20.91
N PHE A 37 -13.19 -12.71 -20.18
CA PHE A 37 -13.93 -11.54 -19.70
C PHE A 37 -13.09 -10.90 -18.60
N ASP A 38 -11.96 -10.35 -19.05
CA ASP A 38 -11.15 -9.41 -18.31
C ASP A 38 -12.01 -8.14 -18.25
N ASP A 39 -12.44 -7.75 -17.05
CA ASP A 39 -13.08 -6.44 -16.77
C ASP A 39 -12.24 -5.25 -17.27
N SER A 40 -11.07 -5.52 -17.88
CA SER A 40 -10.27 -4.63 -18.72
C SER A 40 -10.87 -4.14 -20.03
N HIS A 41 -12.08 -4.56 -20.39
CA HIS A 41 -12.71 -4.19 -21.67
C HIS A 41 -13.79 -3.10 -21.60
N SER A 42 -14.15 -2.55 -20.43
CA SER A 42 -14.96 -1.32 -20.37
C SER A 42 -14.06 -0.08 -20.27
N PRO A 43 -13.89 0.68 -21.37
CA PRO A 43 -12.93 1.78 -21.40
C PRO A 43 -13.45 3.03 -20.65
N GLU A 44 -14.74 3.10 -20.29
CA GLU A 44 -15.32 4.21 -19.52
C GLU A 44 -14.85 4.25 -18.06
N TYR A 45 -14.48 3.11 -17.46
CA TYR A 45 -14.20 3.01 -16.02
C TYR A 45 -12.71 2.81 -15.66
N GLN A 46 -11.80 2.64 -16.62
CA GLN A 46 -10.37 2.39 -16.35
C GLN A 46 -9.47 3.63 -16.47
N LYS A 47 -9.78 4.72 -15.75
CA LYS A 47 -8.81 5.84 -15.62
C LYS A 47 -7.53 5.41 -14.89
N PHE A 48 -7.59 4.37 -14.07
CA PHE A 48 -6.49 3.95 -13.22
C PHE A 48 -6.15 2.46 -13.42
N LYS A 49 -4.98 2.20 -14.00
CA LYS A 49 -4.38 0.87 -14.15
C LYS A 49 -2.93 0.93 -13.69
N VAL A 50 -2.47 -0.04 -12.89
CA VAL A 50 -1.06 -0.18 -12.50
C VAL A 50 -0.29 -0.64 -13.73
N ASP A 51 0.58 0.21 -14.26
CA ASP A 51 1.38 -0.14 -15.44
C ASP A 51 2.66 -0.88 -15.03
N LYS A 52 3.25 -1.60 -16.00
CA LYS A 52 4.59 -2.19 -15.88
C LYS A 52 5.60 -1.14 -15.41
N LEU A 53 6.58 -1.53 -14.61
CA LEU A 53 7.62 -0.61 -14.14
C LEU A 53 8.47 -0.07 -15.29
N PRO A 54 8.94 1.19 -15.20
CA PRO A 54 9.83 1.77 -16.17
C PRO A 54 11.19 1.08 -16.13
N LYS A 55 11.87 1.07 -17.27
CA LYS A 55 13.27 0.64 -17.30
C LYS A 55 14.11 1.80 -16.76
N ILE A 56 14.83 1.56 -15.66
CA ILE A 56 15.80 2.52 -15.14
C ILE A 56 17.05 2.32 -15.98
N PHE A 57 17.44 3.35 -16.74
CA PHE A 57 18.72 3.33 -17.43
C PHE A 57 19.75 4.05 -16.57
N ILE A 58 20.65 3.28 -15.98
CA ILE A 58 21.88 3.79 -15.40
C ILE A 58 22.88 3.78 -16.55
N SER A 59 23.33 4.96 -16.98
CA SER A 59 24.42 5.03 -17.94
C SER A 59 25.70 4.62 -17.21
N GLU A 60 26.17 3.40 -17.43
CA GLU A 60 27.49 3.02 -16.93
C GLU A 60 28.56 3.88 -17.62
N PRO A 61 29.53 4.41 -16.87
CA PRO A 61 30.73 4.97 -17.48
C PRO A 61 31.46 3.84 -18.21
N VAL A 62 31.81 4.05 -19.48
CA VAL A 62 32.48 3.02 -20.31
C VAL A 62 33.80 3.57 -20.80
N ASP A 63 34.93 2.93 -20.56
CA ASP A 63 36.23 3.40 -21.08
C ASP A 63 36.22 3.52 -22.62
N TYR A 64 36.61 4.68 -23.15
CA TYR A 64 36.65 4.93 -24.59
C TYR A 64 37.60 3.98 -25.32
N GLN A 65 38.73 3.57 -24.73
CA GLN A 65 39.68 2.64 -25.34
C GLN A 65 39.04 1.26 -25.53
N LEU A 66 38.29 0.81 -24.53
CA LEU A 66 37.56 -0.46 -24.60
C LEU A 66 36.44 -0.40 -25.64
N LEU A 67 35.77 0.75 -25.77
CA LEU A 67 34.74 0.95 -26.80
C LEU A 67 35.32 0.97 -28.22
N LEU A 68 36.48 1.58 -28.41
CA LEU A 68 37.22 1.56 -29.68
C LEU A 68 37.62 0.13 -30.07
N ALA A 69 38.16 -0.63 -29.12
CA ALA A 69 38.52 -2.05 -29.31
C ALA A 69 37.28 -2.90 -29.66
N TYR A 70 36.14 -2.65 -28.99
CA TYR A 70 34.89 -3.32 -29.26
C TYR A 70 34.35 -3.04 -30.67
N TYR A 71 34.39 -1.78 -31.13
CA TYR A 71 33.96 -1.45 -32.50
C TYR A 71 34.81 -2.11 -33.57
N LEU A 72 36.13 -2.19 -33.33
CA LEU A 72 37.04 -2.89 -34.21
C LEU A 72 36.72 -4.40 -34.24
N HIS A 73 36.56 -5.03 -33.08
CA HIS A 73 36.32 -6.47 -33.00
C HIS A 73 34.96 -6.90 -33.56
N LYS A 74 33.89 -6.16 -33.24
CA LYS A 74 32.52 -6.57 -33.58
C LYS A 74 32.05 -6.08 -34.95
N TYR A 75 32.45 -4.88 -35.35
CA TYR A 75 31.96 -4.23 -36.57
C TYR A 75 33.05 -4.00 -37.61
N GLY A 76 34.33 -4.25 -37.29
CA GLY A 76 35.45 -3.96 -38.18
C GLY A 76 35.71 -2.47 -38.39
N ILE A 77 35.15 -1.60 -37.54
CA ILE A 77 35.20 -0.14 -37.73
C ILE A 77 36.31 0.45 -36.87
N ILE A 78 37.26 1.15 -37.50
CA ILE A 78 38.28 1.95 -36.84
C ILE A 78 37.74 3.38 -36.66
N VAL A 79 37.38 3.75 -35.44
CA VAL A 79 36.94 5.12 -35.12
C VAL A 79 38.17 5.98 -34.78
N GLY A 80 38.64 6.75 -35.76
CA GLY A 80 39.72 7.74 -35.56
C GLY A 80 39.23 9.06 -34.94
N PRO A 81 40.14 9.97 -34.57
CA PRO A 81 39.82 11.33 -34.11
C PRO A 81 38.93 12.13 -35.07
N VAL A 82 38.38 13.24 -34.60
CA VAL A 82 37.55 14.15 -35.40
C VAL A 82 38.43 15.01 -36.31
N ASN A 83 38.23 14.93 -37.62
CA ASN A 83 38.82 15.87 -38.57
C ASN A 83 38.06 17.21 -38.53
N ARG A 84 38.62 18.20 -37.83
CA ARG A 84 37.99 19.51 -37.65
C ARG A 84 38.20 20.41 -38.86
N ARG A 85 37.12 21.06 -39.30
CA ARG A 85 37.13 22.09 -40.36
C ARG A 85 36.92 23.52 -39.84
N SER A 86 36.50 23.69 -38.58
CA SER A 86 36.21 25.01 -37.98
C SER A 86 37.37 25.52 -37.10
N GLN A 87 37.51 26.85 -37.01
CA GLN A 87 38.62 27.55 -36.33
C GLN A 87 38.51 27.61 -34.79
N VAL A 88 37.48 27.05 -34.16
CA VAL A 88 37.32 27.13 -32.69
C VAL A 88 37.90 25.87 -32.03
N PRO A 89 39.06 25.96 -31.36
CA PRO A 89 39.65 24.82 -30.66
C PRO A 89 38.82 24.42 -29.44
N ILE A 90 38.68 23.11 -29.23
CA ILE A 90 38.13 22.56 -27.98
C ILE A 90 39.30 22.45 -26.99
N PRO A 91 39.21 23.04 -25.78
CA PRO A 91 40.26 22.95 -24.78
C PRO A 91 40.67 21.50 -24.47
N GLU A 92 41.97 21.27 -24.27
CA GLU A 92 42.51 19.92 -24.05
C GLU A 92 42.01 19.27 -22.75
N THR A 93 41.59 20.09 -21.80
CA THR A 93 41.02 19.69 -20.51
C THR A 93 39.63 19.06 -20.62
N ILE A 94 38.97 19.15 -21.78
CA ILE A 94 37.62 18.63 -21.97
C ILE A 94 37.68 17.15 -22.38
N VAL A 95 37.03 16.32 -21.56
CA VAL A 95 36.83 14.89 -21.80
C VAL A 95 35.35 14.55 -21.85
N CYS A 96 34.98 13.48 -22.56
CA CYS A 96 33.61 13.01 -22.58
C CYS A 96 33.19 12.50 -21.19
N PRO A 97 32.09 13.00 -20.59
CA PRO A 97 31.63 12.53 -19.28
C PRO A 97 31.08 11.09 -19.29
N ARG A 98 30.78 10.53 -20.48
CA ARG A 98 30.33 9.13 -20.61
C ARG A 98 31.47 8.15 -20.63
N CYS A 99 32.50 8.45 -21.41
CA CYS A 99 33.52 7.47 -21.74
C CYS A 99 34.97 7.89 -21.51
N GLY A 100 35.20 9.13 -21.06
CA GLY A 100 36.54 9.66 -20.88
C GLY A 100 37.28 9.94 -22.19
N ALA A 101 36.61 9.85 -23.36
CA ALA A 101 37.27 10.16 -24.63
C ALA A 101 37.83 11.59 -24.62
N PRO A 102 39.12 11.78 -24.99
CA PRO A 102 39.77 13.07 -24.91
C PRO A 102 39.22 14.04 -25.96
N HIS A 103 39.58 15.32 -25.81
CA HIS A 103 39.12 16.40 -26.68
C HIS A 103 39.23 16.07 -28.17
N GLN A 104 40.23 15.30 -28.62
CA GLN A 104 40.43 14.88 -30.02
C GLN A 104 39.23 14.11 -30.65
N TYR A 105 38.40 13.46 -29.84
CA TYR A 105 37.23 12.69 -30.28
C TYR A 105 35.91 13.47 -30.17
N LEU A 106 35.97 14.78 -29.87
CA LEU A 106 34.79 15.61 -29.66
C LEU A 106 34.52 16.55 -30.84
N TYR A 107 33.27 16.57 -31.27
CA TYR A 107 32.70 17.59 -32.16
C TYR A 107 32.22 18.79 -31.36
N ASN A 108 32.42 19.99 -31.89
CA ASN A 108 31.69 21.18 -31.44
C ASN A 108 30.35 21.22 -32.18
N ASN A 109 29.28 20.77 -31.53
CA ASN A 109 27.99 20.48 -32.17
C ASN A 109 27.17 21.75 -32.46
N ASN A 110 27.33 22.81 -31.66
CA ASN A 110 26.54 24.05 -31.78
C ASN A 110 27.39 25.34 -31.75
N GLY A 111 28.68 25.26 -32.05
CA GLY A 111 29.58 26.43 -32.13
C GLY A 111 29.58 27.26 -30.84
N ALA A 112 29.07 28.50 -30.93
CA ALA A 112 29.07 29.51 -29.86
C ALA A 112 28.17 29.18 -28.64
N LYS A 113 27.32 28.14 -28.70
CA LYS A 113 26.43 27.74 -27.59
C LYS A 113 26.98 26.62 -26.70
N GLY A 114 28.26 26.23 -26.87
CA GLY A 114 29.00 25.42 -25.90
C GLY A 114 28.56 23.95 -25.74
N GLN A 115 27.93 23.34 -26.76
CA GLN A 115 27.55 21.92 -26.73
C GLN A 115 28.53 21.05 -27.54
N TYR A 116 29.04 20.00 -26.92
CA TYR A 116 29.93 19.00 -27.49
C TYR A 116 29.18 17.71 -27.83
N LEU A 117 29.66 16.97 -28.83
CA LEU A 117 29.20 15.62 -29.18
C LEU A 117 30.40 14.68 -29.26
N CYS A 118 30.38 13.57 -28.52
CA CYS A 118 31.44 12.57 -28.55
C CYS A 118 31.30 11.63 -29.75
N LYS A 119 32.31 11.54 -30.62
CA LYS A 119 32.34 10.61 -31.77
C LYS A 119 32.37 9.13 -31.35
N VAL A 120 32.88 8.83 -30.16
CA VAL A 120 33.08 7.45 -29.69
C VAL A 120 31.78 6.87 -29.13
N CYS A 121 31.04 7.64 -28.33
CA CYS A 121 29.85 7.14 -27.64
C CYS A 121 28.55 7.90 -27.95
N ASP A 122 28.57 8.82 -28.91
CA ASP A 122 27.45 9.68 -29.33
C ASP A 122 26.81 10.51 -28.19
N GLU A 123 27.54 10.73 -27.10
CA GLU A 123 27.06 11.53 -25.98
C GLU A 123 27.12 13.03 -26.29
N HIS A 124 25.99 13.72 -26.10
CA HIS A 124 25.91 15.18 -26.12
C HIS A 124 26.09 15.76 -24.71
N PHE A 125 26.98 16.75 -24.54
CA PHE A 125 27.23 17.38 -23.25
C PHE A 125 27.69 18.85 -23.38
N ASN A 126 27.68 19.59 -22.28
CA ASN A 126 28.23 20.95 -22.17
C ASN A 126 28.89 21.09 -20.80
N GLU A 127 29.68 22.15 -20.58
CA GLU A 127 30.43 22.36 -19.32
C GLU A 127 29.53 22.41 -18.07
N SER A 128 28.29 22.89 -18.20
CA SER A 128 27.33 22.99 -17.10
C SER A 128 26.60 21.69 -16.75
N ASN A 129 26.52 20.70 -17.65
CA ASN A 129 25.82 19.42 -17.43
C ASN A 129 26.74 18.20 -17.32
N ILE A 130 28.06 18.37 -17.21
CA ILE A 130 29.05 17.27 -17.14
C ILE A 130 28.67 16.20 -16.09
N TYR A 131 28.00 16.60 -15.00
CA TYR A 131 27.65 15.71 -13.88
C TYR A 131 26.16 15.48 -13.66
N ASN A 132 25.27 16.10 -14.45
CA ASN A 132 23.83 15.91 -14.30
C ASN A 132 23.33 14.80 -15.22
N ARG A 133 23.56 13.55 -14.83
CA ARG A 133 22.78 12.42 -15.33
C ARG A 133 21.67 12.09 -14.36
N PRO A 134 20.49 12.74 -14.46
CA PRO A 134 19.33 12.23 -13.73
C PRO A 134 19.08 10.79 -14.19
N LEU A 135 18.80 9.90 -13.24
CA LEU A 135 18.23 8.58 -13.51
C LEU A 135 17.11 8.72 -14.56
N ALA A 136 17.35 8.25 -15.79
CA ALA A 136 16.39 8.43 -16.87
C ALA A 136 15.37 7.30 -16.82
N LEU A 137 14.17 7.59 -16.33
CA LEU A 137 13.04 6.67 -16.35
C LEU A 137 12.59 6.47 -17.80
N ARG A 138 12.71 5.26 -18.36
CA ARG A 138 12.32 4.95 -19.74
C ARG A 138 11.03 4.13 -19.80
N CYS A 139 10.23 4.42 -20.83
CA CYS A 139 9.03 3.68 -21.14
C CYS A 139 9.37 2.20 -21.42
N PRO A 140 8.73 1.23 -20.74
CA PRO A 140 9.05 -0.19 -20.93
C PRO A 140 8.65 -0.71 -22.32
N TYR A 141 7.78 0.00 -23.02
CA TYR A 141 7.22 -0.40 -24.32
C TYR A 141 7.98 0.15 -25.53
N CYS A 142 8.54 1.36 -25.43
CA CYS A 142 9.22 2.02 -26.56
C CYS A 142 10.62 2.54 -26.22
N GLY A 143 11.10 2.40 -24.98
CA GLY A 143 12.43 2.83 -24.57
C GLY A 143 12.63 4.35 -24.46
N GLN A 144 11.62 5.16 -24.81
CA GLN A 144 11.70 6.62 -24.76
C GLN A 144 11.69 7.13 -23.31
N ILE A 145 12.45 8.19 -23.04
CA ILE A 145 12.48 8.86 -21.74
C ILE A 145 11.07 9.36 -21.38
N LEU A 146 10.67 9.12 -20.13
CA LEU A 146 9.40 9.59 -19.61
C LEU A 146 9.52 11.05 -19.18
N VAL A 147 8.49 11.83 -19.50
CA VAL A 147 8.46 13.25 -19.19
C VAL A 147 7.61 13.49 -17.94
N PRO A 148 8.11 14.20 -16.92
CA PRO A 148 7.30 14.59 -15.78
C PRO A 148 6.20 15.56 -16.25
N LYS A 149 4.95 15.28 -15.88
CA LYS A 149 3.78 16.07 -16.31
C LYS A 149 2.99 16.68 -15.17
N LYS A 150 2.95 16.03 -14.01
CA LYS A 150 2.18 16.50 -12.85
C LYS A 150 2.92 16.13 -11.57
N ASP A 151 3.07 17.10 -10.68
CA ASP A 151 3.51 16.88 -9.31
C ASP A 151 2.28 16.74 -8.39
N ARG A 152 2.33 15.75 -7.50
CA ARG A 152 1.35 15.54 -6.41
C ARG A 152 2.11 15.51 -5.09
N LYS A 153 1.39 15.69 -3.97
CA LYS A 153 1.95 15.76 -2.61
C LYS A 153 2.98 14.66 -2.28
N HIS A 154 2.81 13.45 -2.79
CA HIS A 154 3.67 12.30 -2.47
C HIS A 154 4.33 11.62 -3.68
N PHE A 155 3.96 12.01 -4.90
CA PHE A 155 4.48 11.37 -6.10
C PHE A 155 4.41 12.28 -7.33
N ARG A 156 5.35 12.08 -8.25
CA ARG A 156 5.42 12.74 -9.55
C ARG A 156 4.92 11.79 -10.64
N ILE A 157 4.07 12.29 -11.53
CA ILE A 157 3.53 11.53 -12.65
C ILE A 157 4.39 11.78 -13.89
N HIS A 158 5.01 10.71 -14.38
CA HIS A 158 5.81 10.63 -15.59
C HIS A 158 4.98 10.02 -16.73
N LYS A 159 5.04 10.61 -17.93
CA LYS A 159 4.25 10.20 -19.11
C LYS A 159 5.15 9.88 -20.29
N CYS A 160 4.86 8.77 -20.98
CA CYS A 160 5.42 8.52 -22.32
C CYS A 160 4.69 9.38 -23.36
N VAL A 161 5.36 10.40 -23.90
CA VAL A 161 4.79 11.30 -24.91
C VAL A 161 4.88 10.78 -26.35
N ASN A 162 5.62 9.68 -26.59
CA ASN A 162 5.79 9.11 -27.92
C ASN A 162 4.47 8.57 -28.49
N SER A 163 4.00 9.14 -29.61
CA SER A 163 2.81 8.72 -30.35
C SER A 163 2.98 7.42 -31.14
N LYS A 164 4.23 7.01 -31.41
CA LYS A 164 4.56 5.72 -32.02
C LYS A 164 4.75 4.60 -30.99
N CYS A 165 4.50 4.86 -29.71
CA CYS A 165 4.62 3.86 -28.66
C CYS A 165 3.57 2.74 -28.86
N SER A 166 4.00 1.48 -28.82
CA SER A 166 3.12 0.32 -28.97
C SER A 166 1.97 0.30 -27.96
N TYR A 167 2.23 0.74 -26.72
CA TYR A 167 1.18 0.91 -25.69
C TYR A 167 0.13 1.94 -26.09
N TYR A 168 0.56 3.08 -26.62
CA TYR A 168 -0.33 4.16 -27.05
C TYR A 168 -1.17 3.75 -28.25
N GLN A 169 -0.55 3.19 -29.28
CA GLN A 169 -1.25 2.72 -30.48
C GLN A 169 -2.28 1.64 -30.15
N ARG A 170 -1.91 0.68 -29.28
CA ARG A 170 -2.85 -0.36 -28.82
C ARG A 170 -4.06 0.23 -28.11
N ASN A 171 -3.87 1.20 -27.20
CA ASN A 171 -5.00 1.81 -26.49
C ASN A 171 -5.83 2.72 -27.41
N LEU A 172 -5.20 3.38 -28.38
CA LEU A 172 -5.89 4.20 -29.37
C LEU A 172 -6.83 3.35 -30.25
N SER A 173 -6.39 2.14 -30.64
CA SER A 173 -7.20 1.21 -31.44
C SER A 173 -8.43 0.66 -30.70
N LYS A 174 -8.45 0.75 -29.36
CA LYS A 174 -9.56 0.29 -28.51
C LYS A 174 -10.62 1.36 -28.27
N LEU A 175 -10.42 2.60 -28.74
CA LEU A 175 -11.39 3.66 -28.54
C LEU A 175 -12.65 3.41 -29.39
N PRO A 176 -13.85 3.84 -28.91
CA PRO A 176 -15.04 3.88 -29.74
C PRO A 176 -14.79 4.73 -31.00
N LYS A 177 -15.26 4.26 -32.16
CA LYS A 177 -15.08 4.97 -33.44
C LYS A 177 -15.77 6.34 -33.45
N ASP A 178 -16.87 6.48 -32.70
CA ASP A 178 -17.70 7.69 -32.65
C ASP A 178 -17.29 8.66 -31.52
N LEU A 179 -16.11 8.44 -30.92
CA LEU A 179 -15.66 9.26 -29.79
C LEU A 179 -15.18 10.65 -30.25
N LYS A 180 -15.78 11.70 -29.70
CA LYS A 180 -15.34 13.09 -29.93
C LYS A 180 -13.88 13.27 -29.45
N PRO A 181 -13.04 14.03 -30.19
CA PRO A 181 -11.66 14.30 -29.77
C PRO A 181 -11.54 14.90 -28.37
N SER A 182 -12.50 15.73 -27.97
CA SER A 182 -12.60 16.32 -26.63
C SER A 182 -12.74 15.27 -25.54
N ASP A 183 -13.34 14.11 -25.80
CA ASP A 183 -13.59 13.05 -24.83
C ASP A 183 -12.43 12.07 -24.68
N LYS A 184 -11.38 12.17 -25.51
CA LYS A 184 -10.18 11.31 -25.42
C LYS A 184 -9.49 11.39 -24.05
N HIS A 185 -9.64 12.50 -23.34
CA HIS A 185 -9.08 12.67 -21.98
C HIS A 185 -9.73 11.75 -20.93
N LYS A 186 -10.92 11.20 -21.22
CA LYS A 186 -11.61 10.24 -20.34
C LYS A 186 -10.87 8.90 -20.30
N TYR A 187 -10.11 8.57 -21.35
CA TYR A 187 -9.43 7.30 -21.54
C TYR A 187 -7.93 7.38 -21.24
N LYS A 188 -7.37 6.28 -20.72
CA LYS A 188 -5.94 6.16 -20.46
C LYS A 188 -5.18 5.72 -21.73
N LEU A 189 -4.73 6.69 -22.52
CA LEU A 189 -4.03 6.40 -23.79
C LEU A 189 -2.53 6.16 -23.65
N HIS A 190 -1.85 6.94 -22.82
CA HIS A 190 -0.40 6.86 -22.69
C HIS A 190 0.03 6.03 -21.48
N TYR A 191 1.22 5.47 -21.57
CA TYR A 191 1.90 4.87 -20.41
C TYR A 191 2.22 5.96 -19.38
N LEU A 192 1.88 5.68 -18.12
CA LEU A 192 2.09 6.58 -16.99
C LEU A 192 2.85 5.85 -15.88
N TYR A 193 3.95 6.44 -15.45
CA TYR A 193 4.67 5.99 -14.25
C TYR A 193 4.49 7.02 -13.13
N ARG A 194 4.47 6.55 -11.88
CA ARG A 194 4.36 7.40 -10.70
C ARG A 194 5.57 7.13 -9.82
N GLU A 195 6.41 8.14 -9.74
CA GLU A 195 7.61 8.13 -8.90
C GLU A 195 7.24 8.71 -7.54
N PHE A 196 7.29 7.90 -6.48
CA PHE A 196 7.08 8.39 -5.12
C PHE A 196 8.30 9.16 -4.65
N THR A 197 8.08 10.36 -4.12
CA THR A 197 9.14 11.26 -3.63
C THR A 197 9.46 11.05 -2.15
N ILE A 198 8.62 10.28 -1.44
CA ILE A 198 8.75 9.97 -0.02
C ILE A 198 8.82 8.46 0.14
N ASP A 199 9.76 8.00 0.97
CA ASP A 199 9.90 6.59 1.33
C ASP A 199 9.06 6.26 2.57
N PHE A 200 7.84 5.79 2.32
CA PHE A 200 6.93 5.35 3.38
C PHE A 200 7.38 4.07 4.10
N PHE A 201 8.38 3.34 3.58
CA PHE A 201 8.90 2.12 4.19
C PHE A 201 10.08 2.37 5.13
N LYS A 202 10.72 3.53 5.02
CA LYS A 202 11.70 4.03 6.00
C LYS A 202 11.08 4.67 7.23
N MET A 203 9.80 5.03 7.19
CA MET A 203 9.11 5.60 8.34
C MET A 203 8.96 4.55 9.44
N ASP A 204 9.30 4.87 10.69
CA ASP A 204 9.00 3.97 11.80
C ASP A 204 7.50 4.06 12.15
N ILE A 205 6.79 2.94 12.01
CA ILE A 205 5.37 2.84 12.34
C ILE A 205 5.14 2.41 13.80
N HIS A 206 6.21 1.99 14.47
CA HIS A 206 6.23 1.52 15.85
C HIS A 206 6.90 2.52 16.79
N GLU A 207 7.27 3.71 16.30
CA GLU A 207 7.92 4.74 17.11
C GLU A 207 7.05 5.07 18.33
N LEU A 208 7.66 4.96 19.52
CA LEU A 208 6.97 5.24 20.76
C LEU A 208 6.74 6.74 20.89
N PRO A 209 5.54 7.19 21.33
CA PRO A 209 5.30 8.60 21.51
C PRO A 209 6.21 9.17 22.59
N LYS A 210 6.88 10.29 22.29
CA LYS A 210 7.81 11.01 23.19
C LYS A 210 7.18 11.37 24.56
N SER A 211 5.86 11.41 24.63
CA SER A 211 5.07 11.66 25.84
C SER A 211 4.61 10.35 26.50
N ALA A 212 5.53 9.56 27.03
CA ALA A 212 5.16 8.46 27.93
C ALA A 212 4.73 9.06 29.28
N ILE A 213 3.42 9.07 29.57
CA ILE A 213 2.94 9.47 30.89
C ILE A 213 3.26 8.33 31.85
N ASN A 214 3.97 8.63 32.93
CA ASN A 214 4.28 7.65 33.96
C ASN A 214 2.97 7.12 34.58
N PHE A 215 2.80 5.80 34.70
CA PHE A 215 1.71 5.18 35.48
C PHE A 215 1.96 5.32 37.00
N SER A 216 2.48 6.47 37.45
CA SER A 216 2.61 6.81 38.85
C SER A 216 1.25 7.30 39.36
N PHE A 217 0.46 6.36 39.85
CA PHE A 217 -0.84 6.62 40.42
C PHE A 217 -0.70 7.33 41.78
N LYS A 218 -0.83 8.67 41.82
CA LYS A 218 -0.80 9.43 43.08
C LYS A 218 -2.10 9.33 43.89
N LYS A 219 -3.26 9.23 43.22
CA LYS A 219 -4.60 9.31 43.85
C LYS A 219 -5.57 8.18 43.47
N PHE A 220 -5.40 7.53 42.32
CA PHE A 220 -6.35 6.53 41.79
C PHE A 220 -5.63 5.24 41.43
N ASN A 221 -6.21 4.07 41.70
CA ASN A 221 -5.54 2.78 41.47
C ASN A 221 -5.69 2.27 40.00
N PRO A 222 -4.96 1.22 39.60
CA PRO A 222 -5.08 0.60 38.26
C PRO A 222 -6.49 0.08 37.94
N HIS A 223 -7.27 -0.28 38.96
CA HIS A 223 -8.66 -0.71 38.79
C HIS A 223 -9.56 0.43 38.31
N ILE A 224 -9.40 1.65 38.86
CA ILE A 224 -10.13 2.86 38.43
C ILE A 224 -9.78 3.20 36.98
N LEU A 225 -8.51 3.06 36.58
CA LEU A 225 -8.13 3.18 35.17
C LEU A 225 -8.88 2.16 34.29
N GLY A 226 -8.93 0.89 34.72
CA GLY A 226 -9.70 -0.15 34.03
C GLY A 226 -11.20 0.17 33.92
N LEU A 227 -11.80 0.75 34.96
CA LEU A 227 -13.18 1.23 34.93
C LEU A 227 -13.36 2.38 33.93
N CYS A 228 -12.47 3.38 33.95
CA CYS A 228 -12.48 4.48 32.98
C CYS A 228 -12.47 3.97 31.54
N LEU A 229 -11.56 3.04 31.21
CA LEU A 229 -11.46 2.45 29.88
C LEU A 229 -12.71 1.62 29.53
N THR A 230 -13.27 0.89 30.49
CA THR A 230 -14.48 0.10 30.29
C THR A 230 -15.67 0.99 29.92
N TYR A 231 -15.93 2.05 30.69
CA TYR A 231 -17.03 2.98 30.39
C TYR A 231 -16.79 3.79 29.11
N HIS A 232 -15.57 4.29 28.93
CA HIS A 232 -15.26 5.15 27.80
C HIS A 232 -15.20 4.40 26.47
N VAL A 233 -14.55 3.23 26.44
CA VAL A 233 -14.27 2.48 25.20
C VAL A 233 -15.32 1.41 24.97
N ASN A 234 -15.51 0.48 25.92
CA ASN A 234 -16.39 -0.67 25.73
C ASN A 234 -17.85 -0.23 25.64
N LEU A 235 -18.28 0.66 26.55
CA LEU A 235 -19.63 1.21 26.58
C LEU A 235 -19.80 2.49 25.76
N SER A 236 -18.73 2.95 25.10
CA SER A 236 -18.76 4.09 24.16
C SER A 236 -19.29 5.39 24.78
N LEU A 237 -19.03 5.63 26.08
CA LEU A 237 -19.43 6.86 26.74
C LEU A 237 -18.46 8.00 26.44
N SER A 238 -18.97 9.24 26.39
CA SER A 238 -18.10 10.42 26.36
C SER A 238 -17.28 10.54 27.66
N THR A 239 -16.20 11.30 27.65
CA THR A 239 -15.36 11.49 28.85
C THR A 239 -16.15 12.11 30.02
N ARG A 240 -17.08 13.03 29.72
CA ARG A 240 -17.99 13.62 30.71
C ARG A 240 -19.00 12.62 31.26
N LYS A 241 -19.62 11.82 30.38
CA LYS A 241 -20.54 10.75 30.81
C LYS A 241 -19.83 9.67 31.62
N THR A 242 -18.58 9.35 31.28
CA THR A 242 -17.74 8.41 32.02
C THR A 242 -17.42 8.94 33.42
N SER A 243 -16.97 10.20 33.52
CA SER A 243 -16.73 10.88 34.79
C SER A 243 -17.99 10.90 35.66
N HIS A 244 -19.14 11.25 35.09
CA HIS A 244 -20.43 11.22 35.79
C HIS A 244 -20.81 9.79 36.24
N ALA A 245 -20.70 8.79 35.36
CA ALA A 245 -21.00 7.40 35.71
C ALA A 245 -20.10 6.87 36.83
N LEU A 246 -18.81 7.22 36.84
CA LEU A 246 -17.89 6.84 37.91
C LEU A 246 -18.25 7.50 39.25
N LYS A 247 -18.73 8.75 39.23
CA LYS A 247 -19.19 9.45 40.43
C LYS A 247 -20.49 8.85 40.97
N GLU A 248 -21.51 8.70 40.14
CA GLU A 248 -22.84 8.27 40.59
C GLU A 248 -22.92 6.77 40.92
N ILE A 249 -22.23 5.92 40.16
CA ILE A 249 -22.33 4.46 40.32
C ILE A 249 -21.29 3.95 41.33
N HIS A 250 -20.09 4.53 41.33
CA HIS A 250 -18.96 4.03 42.12
C HIS A 250 -18.48 5.00 43.21
N GLY A 251 -19.06 6.19 43.33
CA GLY A 251 -18.60 7.21 44.29
C GLY A 251 -17.22 7.80 43.96
N ILE A 252 -16.69 7.55 42.75
CA ILE A 252 -15.33 7.96 42.36
C ILE A 252 -15.40 9.33 41.67
N ASP A 253 -14.94 10.37 42.37
CA ASP A 253 -14.85 11.71 41.79
C ASP A 253 -13.58 11.86 40.94
N ILE A 254 -13.75 11.78 39.62
CA ILE A 254 -12.69 11.92 38.61
C ILE A 254 -13.10 12.91 37.53
N SER A 255 -12.20 13.80 37.13
CA SER A 255 -12.49 14.77 36.08
C SER A 255 -12.52 14.11 34.69
N HIS A 256 -13.35 14.64 33.79
CA HIS A 256 -13.40 14.20 32.39
C HIS A 256 -12.04 14.35 31.66
N THR A 257 -11.22 15.33 32.05
CA THR A 257 -9.85 15.50 31.55
C THR A 257 -8.95 14.34 31.98
N MET A 258 -9.08 13.87 33.23
CA MET A 258 -8.32 12.70 33.69
C MET A 258 -8.73 11.43 32.95
N VAL A 259 -10.02 11.24 32.65
CA VAL A 259 -10.50 10.14 31.80
C VAL A 259 -9.83 10.17 30.42
N ALA A 260 -9.73 11.35 29.80
CA ALA A 260 -9.06 11.51 28.51
C ALA A 260 -7.56 11.18 28.59
N ASN A 261 -6.88 11.65 29.64
CA ASN A 261 -5.46 11.36 29.87
C ASN A 261 -5.21 9.87 30.07
N TYR A 262 -6.08 9.18 30.80
CA TYR A 262 -6.07 7.74 30.99
C TYR A 262 -6.25 6.96 29.68
N ALA A 263 -7.22 7.36 28.85
CA ALA A 263 -7.42 6.76 27.53
C ALA A 263 -6.19 6.95 26.63
N MET A 264 -5.62 8.16 26.61
CA MET A 264 -4.42 8.46 25.81
C MET A 264 -3.20 7.67 26.28
N THR A 265 -2.97 7.57 27.59
CA THR A 265 -1.86 6.81 28.18
C THR A 265 -2.01 5.31 27.88
N ALA A 266 -3.21 4.76 28.08
CA ALA A 266 -3.48 3.37 27.77
C ALA A 266 -3.29 3.08 26.26
N ALA A 267 -3.74 3.97 25.38
CA ALA A 267 -3.54 3.83 23.94
C ALA A 267 -2.06 3.79 23.56
N ALA A 268 -1.25 4.72 24.09
CA ALA A 268 0.19 4.77 23.83
C ALA A 268 0.91 3.48 24.26
N VAL A 269 0.46 2.86 25.35
CA VAL A 269 1.10 1.67 25.93
C VAL A 269 0.62 0.38 25.28
N ILE A 270 -0.68 0.27 24.97
CA ILE A 270 -1.29 -0.94 24.38
C ILE A 270 -1.01 -1.03 22.87
N LYS A 271 -0.83 0.12 22.18
CA LYS A 271 -0.62 0.16 20.73
C LYS A 271 0.56 -0.70 20.28
N PRO A 272 1.78 -0.63 20.86
CA PRO A 272 2.89 -1.49 20.47
C PRO A 272 2.56 -2.99 20.53
N PHE A 273 1.85 -3.45 21.57
CA PHE A 273 1.39 -4.84 21.66
C PHE A 273 0.38 -5.18 20.57
N THR A 274 -0.61 -4.32 20.35
CA THR A 274 -1.64 -4.52 19.32
C THR A 274 -1.03 -4.60 17.91
N ASP A 275 -0.05 -3.75 17.65
CA ASP A 275 0.64 -3.61 16.36
C ASP A 275 1.73 -4.65 16.13
N SER A 276 2.20 -5.36 17.16
CA SER A 276 3.17 -6.46 17.03
C SER A 276 2.58 -7.85 17.24
N PHE A 277 1.31 -7.94 17.66
CA PHE A 277 0.62 -9.21 17.90
C PHE A 277 0.61 -10.14 16.65
N ASP A 278 0.86 -11.43 16.87
CA ASP A 278 0.86 -12.49 15.85
C ASP A 278 -0.58 -12.96 15.54
N TYR A 279 -1.27 -12.20 14.70
CA TYR A 279 -2.66 -12.50 14.28
C TYR A 279 -2.79 -13.76 13.40
N LYS A 280 -1.67 -14.28 12.86
CA LYS A 280 -1.64 -15.38 11.88
C LYS A 280 -2.65 -15.16 10.75
N PRO A 281 -2.56 -14.04 10.02
CA PRO A 281 -3.61 -13.57 9.12
C PRO A 281 -3.95 -14.60 8.03
N ALA A 282 -5.23 -14.64 7.64
CA ALA A 282 -5.69 -15.39 6.47
C ALA A 282 -5.34 -14.65 5.17
N ASN A 283 -5.46 -15.36 4.05
CA ASN A 283 -5.13 -14.82 2.72
C ASN A 283 -6.23 -13.95 2.10
N ILE A 284 -7.28 -13.59 2.85
CA ILE A 284 -8.36 -12.72 2.36
C ILE A 284 -8.42 -11.49 3.24
N LEU A 285 -7.94 -10.37 2.70
CA LEU A 285 -7.96 -9.08 3.39
C LEU A 285 -8.99 -8.15 2.75
N SER A 286 -9.61 -7.32 3.59
CA SER A 286 -10.48 -6.25 3.15
C SER A 286 -9.91 -4.91 3.60
N ALA A 287 -9.94 -3.91 2.73
CA ALA A 287 -9.56 -2.55 3.06
C ALA A 287 -10.67 -1.57 2.68
N ASP A 288 -10.93 -0.64 3.60
CA ASP A 288 -11.87 0.45 3.40
C ASP A 288 -11.42 1.66 4.21
N GLU A 289 -11.92 2.83 3.84
CA GLU A 289 -11.69 4.07 4.58
C GLU A 289 -12.99 4.73 5.02
N THR A 290 -12.95 5.32 6.21
CA THR A 290 -14.11 6.01 6.77
C THR A 290 -13.73 7.38 7.32
N TYR A 291 -14.73 8.25 7.47
CA TYR A 291 -14.51 9.65 7.83
C TYR A 291 -14.52 9.88 9.35
N ILE A 292 -13.69 10.75 9.88
CA ILE A 292 -13.83 11.29 11.24
C ILE A 292 -13.74 12.81 11.20
N LYS A 293 -13.94 13.47 12.33
CA LYS A 293 -13.77 14.91 12.49
C LYS A 293 -12.70 15.17 13.53
N VAL A 294 -11.76 16.05 13.21
CA VAL A 294 -10.77 16.58 14.13
C VAL A 294 -10.88 18.10 14.09
N LYS A 295 -11.15 18.74 15.24
CA LYS A 295 -11.45 20.19 15.33
C LYS A 295 -12.52 20.65 14.32
N GLY A 296 -13.54 19.81 14.10
CA GLY A 296 -14.61 20.07 13.13
C GLY A 296 -14.27 19.78 11.66
N ILE A 297 -12.99 19.54 11.33
CA ILE A 297 -12.52 19.29 9.96
C ILE A 297 -12.56 17.80 9.63
N ARG A 298 -13.00 17.46 8.42
CA ARG A 298 -13.08 16.07 7.94
C ARG A 298 -11.69 15.45 7.79
N HIS A 299 -11.48 14.35 8.48
CA HIS A 299 -10.31 13.48 8.45
C HIS A 299 -10.75 12.05 8.03
N TYR A 300 -9.80 11.14 7.87
CA TYR A 300 -10.00 9.78 7.40
C TYR A 300 -9.35 8.77 8.33
N VAL A 301 -9.95 7.59 8.43
CA VAL A 301 -9.40 6.41 9.08
C VAL A 301 -9.38 5.31 8.03
N TRP A 302 -8.18 4.87 7.69
CA TRP A 302 -7.91 3.73 6.82
C TRP A 302 -7.90 2.48 7.68
N ILE A 303 -8.58 1.43 7.24
CA ILE A 303 -8.65 0.16 7.98
C ILE A 303 -8.40 -0.99 7.01
N VAL A 304 -7.51 -1.90 7.40
CA VAL A 304 -7.25 -3.17 6.72
C VAL A 304 -7.56 -4.29 7.71
N MET A 305 -8.49 -5.16 7.36
CA MET A 305 -8.95 -6.26 8.19
C MET A 305 -8.79 -7.61 7.51
N ASP A 306 -8.61 -8.66 8.31
CA ASP A 306 -8.77 -10.04 7.88
C ASP A 306 -10.26 -10.34 7.68
N ALA A 307 -10.68 -10.72 6.47
CA ALA A 307 -12.09 -10.97 6.19
C ALA A 307 -12.62 -12.25 6.86
N CYS A 308 -11.75 -13.25 7.07
CA CYS A 308 -12.08 -14.53 7.67
C CYS A 308 -12.12 -14.40 9.20
N LYS A 309 -11.01 -13.96 9.79
CA LYS A 309 -10.86 -13.83 11.26
C LYS A 309 -11.46 -12.55 11.82
N LYS A 310 -11.83 -11.60 10.95
CA LYS A 310 -12.42 -10.30 11.28
C LYS A 310 -11.51 -9.35 12.07
N SER A 311 -10.27 -9.76 12.35
CA SER A 311 -9.31 -8.94 13.11
C SER A 311 -8.82 -7.77 12.27
N ILE A 312 -8.68 -6.61 12.90
CA ILE A 312 -8.06 -5.44 12.28
C ILE A 312 -6.55 -5.65 12.31
N LEU A 313 -5.91 -5.63 11.15
CA LEU A 313 -4.48 -5.89 11.02
C LEU A 313 -3.66 -4.61 10.83
N GLY A 314 -4.24 -3.60 10.18
CA GLY A 314 -3.61 -2.32 9.93
C GLY A 314 -4.62 -1.19 9.92
N TYR A 315 -4.20 -0.02 10.39
CA TYR A 315 -5.06 1.14 10.45
C TYR A 315 -4.24 2.43 10.47
N GLN A 316 -4.77 3.52 9.90
CA GLN A 316 -4.09 4.81 9.94
C GLN A 316 -5.07 5.98 9.94
N VAL A 317 -4.80 7.00 10.75
CA VAL A 317 -5.56 8.27 10.75
C VAL A 317 -4.86 9.29 9.85
N SER A 318 -5.63 10.04 9.06
CA SER A 318 -5.08 11.09 8.20
C SER A 318 -6.01 12.30 8.04
N ASP A 319 -5.40 13.47 7.88
CA ASP A 319 -6.04 14.75 7.53
C ASP A 319 -6.59 14.78 6.10
N ASN A 320 -6.05 13.93 5.22
CA ASN A 320 -6.41 13.87 3.81
C ASN A 320 -6.62 12.42 3.33
N ARG A 321 -7.29 12.25 2.18
CA ARG A 321 -7.50 10.94 1.54
C ARG A 321 -6.33 10.56 0.62
N ALA A 322 -5.09 10.91 0.96
CA ALA A 322 -3.95 10.62 0.10
C ALA A 322 -3.51 9.15 0.18
N VAL A 323 -2.67 8.75 -0.77
CA VAL A 323 -2.13 7.40 -0.87
C VAL A 323 -1.15 7.03 0.25
N GLY A 324 -0.45 8.00 0.85
CA GLY A 324 0.53 7.75 1.91
C GLY A 324 -0.05 7.01 3.13
N PRO A 325 -1.11 7.53 3.75
CA PRO A 325 -1.82 6.84 4.84
C PRO A 325 -2.32 5.44 4.47
N CYS A 326 -2.77 5.24 3.23
CA CYS A 326 -3.17 3.93 2.70
C CYS A 326 -1.97 2.96 2.67
N ILE A 327 -0.80 3.41 2.19
CA ILE A 327 0.44 2.62 2.19
C ILE A 327 0.82 2.21 3.62
N LEU A 328 0.73 3.14 4.58
CA LEU A 328 1.07 2.85 5.99
C LEU A 328 0.12 1.80 6.60
N ALA A 329 -1.20 1.95 6.38
CA ALA A 329 -2.17 0.97 6.86
C ALA A 329 -1.99 -0.42 6.21
N MET A 330 -1.68 -0.46 4.91
CA MET A 330 -1.38 -1.72 4.21
C MET A 330 -0.07 -2.33 4.71
N ARG A 331 0.98 -1.55 4.87
CA ARG A 331 2.25 -2.01 5.43
C ARG A 331 2.06 -2.64 6.81
N MET A 332 1.35 -1.95 7.72
CA MET A 332 1.01 -2.50 9.05
C MET A 332 0.34 -3.87 8.96
N ALA A 333 -0.59 -4.05 8.01
CA ALA A 333 -1.29 -5.32 7.84
C ALA A 333 -0.41 -6.41 7.20
N LEU A 334 0.42 -6.06 6.21
CA LEU A 334 1.24 -7.02 5.47
C LEU A 334 2.46 -7.49 6.29
N GLU A 335 2.97 -6.68 7.21
CA GLU A 335 4.03 -7.08 8.15
C GLU A 335 3.56 -8.16 9.14
N LYS A 336 2.24 -8.39 9.26
CA LYS A 336 1.68 -9.48 10.08
C LYS A 336 1.91 -10.88 9.51
N PHE A 337 2.29 -10.99 8.24
CA PHE A 337 2.60 -12.27 7.61
C PHE A 337 4.07 -12.64 7.89
N LYS A 338 4.30 -13.75 8.59
CA LYS A 338 5.66 -14.30 8.77
C LYS A 338 6.28 -14.68 7.43
N ILE A 339 5.47 -15.26 6.54
CA ILE A 339 5.82 -15.56 5.15
C ILE A 339 4.76 -14.89 4.29
N PHE A 340 5.19 -14.01 3.40
CA PHE A 340 4.26 -13.26 2.56
C PHE A 340 3.58 -14.19 1.54
N PRO A 341 2.24 -14.23 1.47
CA PRO A 341 1.48 -15.18 0.63
C PRO A 341 1.57 -14.90 -0.89
N GLY A 342 2.15 -13.78 -1.32
CA GLY A 342 2.28 -13.47 -2.75
C GLY A 342 0.92 -13.33 -3.44
N LYS A 343 0.81 -13.92 -4.64
CA LYS A 343 -0.43 -13.94 -5.44
C LYS A 343 -1.57 -14.75 -4.82
N ALA A 344 -1.31 -15.54 -3.78
CA ALA A 344 -2.38 -16.19 -3.03
C ALA A 344 -3.18 -15.20 -2.16
N LEU A 345 -2.65 -14.00 -1.90
CA LEU A 345 -3.35 -12.96 -1.17
C LEU A 345 -4.47 -12.35 -2.04
N LYS A 346 -5.71 -12.55 -1.61
CA LYS A 346 -6.86 -11.82 -2.14
C LYS A 346 -7.04 -10.54 -1.32
N PHE A 347 -6.66 -9.39 -1.90
CA PHE A 347 -6.83 -8.09 -1.27
C PHE A 347 -8.02 -7.35 -1.90
N ILE A 348 -9.12 -7.23 -1.16
CA ILE A 348 -10.39 -6.65 -1.64
C ILE A 348 -10.52 -5.22 -1.11
N ALA A 349 -10.77 -4.26 -1.99
CA ALA A 349 -11.01 -2.87 -1.61
C ALA A 349 -12.03 -2.18 -2.53
N ASP A 350 -12.42 -0.95 -2.19
CA ASP A 350 -13.25 -0.12 -3.08
C ASP A 350 -12.48 0.31 -4.35
N GLY A 351 -13.20 0.87 -5.33
CA GLY A 351 -12.66 1.40 -6.59
C GLY A 351 -11.68 2.58 -6.44
N TYR A 352 -11.24 2.91 -5.22
CA TYR A 352 -10.37 4.06 -4.99
C TYR A 352 -8.94 3.83 -5.46
N SER A 353 -8.40 4.81 -6.19
CA SER A 353 -7.07 4.69 -6.83
C SER A 353 -5.90 4.63 -5.85
N ALA A 354 -6.09 4.91 -4.56
CA ALA A 354 -5.03 4.75 -3.56
C ALA A 354 -4.63 3.28 -3.36
N TYR A 355 -5.58 2.33 -3.39
CA TYR A 355 -5.28 0.93 -3.10
C TYR A 355 -4.32 0.29 -4.13
N PRO A 356 -4.55 0.40 -5.45
CA PRO A 356 -3.62 -0.20 -6.39
C PRO A 356 -2.31 0.61 -6.51
N LEU A 357 -2.29 1.91 -6.16
CA LEU A 357 -1.02 2.65 -5.99
C LEU A 357 -0.21 2.11 -4.80
N ALA A 358 -0.87 1.85 -3.69
CA ALA A 358 -0.22 1.34 -2.49
C ALA A 358 0.32 -0.08 -2.73
N SER A 359 -0.42 -0.94 -3.43
CA SER A 359 0.05 -2.26 -3.89
C SER A 359 1.31 -2.15 -4.78
N GLN A 360 1.34 -1.22 -5.74
CA GLN A 360 2.52 -0.97 -6.56
C GLN A 360 3.75 -0.61 -5.70
N GLN A 361 3.57 0.25 -4.70
CA GLN A 361 4.67 0.65 -3.82
C GLN A 361 5.13 -0.49 -2.91
N CYS A 362 4.21 -1.31 -2.39
CA CYS A 362 4.52 -2.51 -1.60
C CYS A 362 5.38 -3.50 -2.40
N LYS A 363 5.02 -3.73 -3.67
CA LYS A 363 5.80 -4.57 -4.59
C LYS A 363 7.20 -4.02 -4.82
N LEU A 364 7.32 -2.71 -5.05
CA LEU A 364 8.60 -2.06 -5.32
C LEU A 364 9.57 -2.10 -4.15
N GLN A 365 9.08 -1.86 -2.93
CA GLN A 365 9.93 -1.65 -1.75
C GLN A 365 10.20 -2.93 -0.95
N LYS A 366 9.24 -3.86 -0.92
CA LYS A 366 9.33 -5.09 -0.11
C LYS A 366 9.17 -6.37 -0.92
N GLY A 367 8.98 -6.28 -2.24
CA GLY A 367 8.72 -7.45 -3.07
C GLY A 367 7.33 -8.08 -2.84
N TRP A 368 6.44 -7.40 -2.09
CA TRP A 368 5.09 -7.88 -1.82
C TRP A 368 4.21 -7.79 -3.06
N ASP A 369 4.21 -8.84 -3.88
CA ASP A 369 3.44 -8.94 -5.11
C ASP A 369 2.10 -9.65 -4.89
N PHE A 370 1.00 -8.88 -4.92
CA PHE A 370 -0.37 -9.35 -4.77
C PHE A 370 -1.31 -8.54 -5.69
N ASP A 371 -2.51 -9.04 -5.91
CA ASP A 371 -3.51 -8.34 -6.74
C ASP A 371 -4.56 -7.65 -5.87
N VAL A 372 -4.96 -6.44 -6.30
CA VAL A 372 -6.04 -5.67 -5.66
C VAL A 372 -7.32 -5.91 -6.44
N THR A 373 -8.27 -6.60 -5.83
CA THR A 373 -9.62 -6.82 -6.36
C THR A 373 -10.52 -5.66 -5.97
N GLN A 374 -11.00 -4.89 -6.96
CA GLN A 374 -11.86 -3.75 -6.71
C GLN A 374 -13.34 -4.15 -6.80
N VAL A 375 -14.11 -3.88 -5.74
CA VAL A 375 -15.56 -4.15 -5.72
C VAL A 375 -16.33 -2.83 -5.72
N ILE A 376 -16.79 -2.43 -6.90
CA ILE A 376 -17.40 -1.11 -7.17
C ILE A 376 -18.92 -1.20 -7.05
N GLY A 377 -19.55 -0.17 -6.49
CA GLY A 377 -21.01 -0.05 -6.45
C GLY A 377 -21.70 -0.90 -5.38
N LEU A 378 -23.04 -0.86 -5.41
CA LEU A 378 -23.97 -1.53 -4.49
C LEU A 378 -24.68 -2.73 -5.15
N THR A 379 -24.64 -2.82 -6.48
CA THR A 379 -25.25 -3.84 -7.32
C THR A 379 -24.21 -4.85 -7.79
N ASN A 380 -24.62 -6.11 -8.00
CA ASN A 380 -23.74 -7.19 -8.45
C ASN A 380 -23.72 -7.22 -9.98
N ASP A 381 -23.21 -6.15 -10.58
CA ASP A 381 -23.25 -5.98 -12.04
C ASP A 381 -22.15 -6.79 -12.75
N ASP A 382 -21.13 -7.25 -12.01
CA ASP A 382 -20.00 -8.03 -12.50
C ASP A 382 -19.73 -9.31 -11.66
N ALA A 383 -19.08 -10.29 -12.26
CA ALA A 383 -18.82 -11.60 -11.64
C ALA A 383 -17.87 -11.50 -10.42
N VAL A 384 -16.89 -10.59 -10.49
CA VAL A 384 -15.93 -10.33 -9.40
C VAL A 384 -16.65 -9.72 -8.20
N SER A 385 -17.49 -8.73 -8.44
CA SER A 385 -18.39 -8.17 -7.43
C SER A 385 -19.24 -9.23 -6.76
N THR A 386 -19.77 -10.18 -7.51
CA THR A 386 -20.61 -11.26 -6.98
C THR A 386 -19.81 -12.19 -6.06
N GLU A 387 -18.59 -12.59 -6.45
CA GLU A 387 -17.72 -13.45 -5.62
C GLU A 387 -17.29 -12.77 -4.30
N PHE A 388 -16.94 -11.48 -4.36
CA PHE A 388 -16.30 -10.78 -3.24
C PHE A 388 -17.21 -9.81 -2.46
N ARG A 389 -18.51 -9.72 -2.79
CA ARG A 389 -19.45 -8.81 -2.12
C ARG A 389 -19.52 -9.02 -0.61
N TRP A 390 -19.49 -10.28 -0.17
CA TRP A 390 -19.56 -10.62 1.26
C TRP A 390 -18.38 -10.00 2.04
N VAL A 391 -17.20 -9.89 1.43
CA VAL A 391 -16.01 -9.26 2.02
C VAL A 391 -16.25 -7.76 2.26
N LYS A 392 -16.83 -7.07 1.27
CA LYS A 392 -17.21 -5.65 1.38
C LYS A 392 -18.25 -5.44 2.49
N GLN A 393 -19.24 -6.31 2.60
CA GLN A 393 -20.24 -6.24 3.68
C GLN A 393 -19.62 -6.42 5.08
N VAL A 394 -18.56 -7.22 5.20
CA VAL A 394 -17.84 -7.42 6.47
C VAL A 394 -17.15 -6.12 6.91
N VAL A 395 -16.42 -5.45 6.00
CA VAL A 395 -15.75 -4.18 6.34
C VAL A 395 -16.74 -3.02 6.53
N GLU A 396 -17.85 -2.98 5.80
CA GLU A 396 -18.92 -2.01 6.04
C GLU A 396 -19.55 -2.16 7.42
N ARG A 397 -19.74 -3.42 7.89
CA ARG A 397 -20.21 -3.70 9.26
C ARG A 397 -19.19 -3.25 10.30
N LEU A 398 -17.90 -3.47 10.04
CA LEU A 398 -16.80 -2.96 10.88
C LEU A 398 -16.87 -1.43 11.01
N ASN A 399 -16.95 -0.73 9.87
CA ASN A 399 -17.05 0.72 9.82
C ASN A 399 -18.28 1.24 10.56
N ARG A 400 -19.43 0.58 10.42
CA ARG A 400 -20.64 0.92 11.18
C ARG A 400 -20.46 0.78 12.69
N THR A 401 -19.77 -0.29 13.11
CA THR A 401 -19.46 -0.54 14.53
C THR A 401 -18.57 0.55 15.10
N PHE A 402 -17.50 0.92 14.38
CA PHE A 402 -16.63 2.04 14.75
C PHE A 402 -17.40 3.36 14.82
N LYS A 403 -18.26 3.63 13.83
CA LYS A 403 -19.05 4.86 13.78
C LYS A 403 -20.05 4.96 14.92
N SER A 404 -20.60 3.84 15.37
CA SER A 404 -21.50 3.82 16.53
C SER A 404 -20.80 4.33 17.78
N SER A 405 -19.57 3.85 18.06
CA SER A 405 -18.79 4.33 19.21
C SER A 405 -18.24 5.74 19.02
N TYR A 406 -17.89 6.11 17.79
CA TYR A 406 -17.33 7.43 17.47
C TYR A 406 -18.37 8.56 17.49
N ARG A 407 -19.62 8.32 17.06
CA ARG A 407 -20.64 9.40 16.93
C ARG A 407 -20.91 10.13 18.24
N VAL A 408 -20.80 9.45 19.38
CA VAL A 408 -21.00 10.01 20.73
C VAL A 408 -19.92 11.02 21.12
N THR A 409 -18.74 10.99 20.48
CA THR A 409 -17.65 11.92 20.78
C THR A 409 -17.81 13.27 20.11
N CYS A 410 -18.67 13.38 19.09
CA CYS A 410 -18.81 14.56 18.21
C CYS A 410 -17.51 14.95 17.47
N GLY A 411 -16.48 14.10 17.49
CA GLY A 411 -15.15 14.37 16.91
C GLY A 411 -14.04 14.44 17.95
N TYR A 412 -12.81 14.63 17.46
CA TYR A 412 -11.61 14.73 18.28
C TYR A 412 -11.11 16.18 18.37
N GLY A 413 -10.50 16.53 19.51
CA GLY A 413 -9.92 17.86 19.74
C GLY A 413 -8.54 18.08 19.08
N CYS A 414 -7.83 17.00 18.72
CA CYS A 414 -6.53 17.04 18.07
C CYS A 414 -6.23 15.74 17.32
N GLU A 415 -5.22 15.75 16.44
CA GLU A 415 -4.83 14.59 15.62
C GLU A 415 -4.33 13.42 16.46
N ASN A 416 -3.49 13.68 17.45
CA ASN A 416 -3.02 12.66 18.40
C ASN A 416 -4.20 11.99 19.13
N GLY A 417 -5.18 12.79 19.57
CA GLY A 417 -6.39 12.26 20.20
C GLY A 417 -7.19 11.34 19.27
N ALA A 418 -7.24 11.64 17.98
CA ALA A 418 -7.86 10.77 16.98
C ALA A 418 -7.08 9.47 16.81
N LEU A 419 -5.76 9.54 16.64
CA LEU A 419 -4.89 8.37 16.50
C LEU A 419 -4.99 7.42 17.70
N TYR A 420 -4.89 7.97 18.91
CA TYR A 420 -4.98 7.20 20.14
C TYR A 420 -6.38 6.64 20.37
N GLY A 421 -7.43 7.41 20.09
CA GLY A 421 -8.80 6.94 20.17
C GLY A 421 -9.08 5.77 19.24
N VAL A 422 -8.59 5.84 17.98
CA VAL A 422 -8.70 4.74 17.02
C VAL A 422 -7.87 3.54 17.48
N SER A 423 -6.64 3.74 17.94
CA SER A 423 -5.76 2.65 18.41
C SER A 423 -6.37 1.89 19.59
N LEU A 424 -6.95 2.61 20.54
CA LEU A 424 -7.61 2.01 21.70
C LEU A 424 -8.88 1.26 21.31
N TRP A 425 -9.64 1.81 20.35
CA TRP A 425 -10.80 1.13 19.79
C TRP A 425 -10.42 -0.16 19.05
N VAL A 426 -9.31 -0.16 18.29
CA VAL A 426 -8.78 -1.35 17.62
C VAL A 426 -8.38 -2.42 18.64
N ALA A 427 -7.67 -2.03 19.71
CA ALA A 427 -7.31 -2.95 20.79
C ALA A 427 -8.55 -3.57 21.46
N TYR A 428 -9.57 -2.74 21.76
CA TYR A 428 -10.85 -3.21 22.25
C TYR A 428 -11.52 -4.18 21.27
N TYR A 429 -11.60 -3.82 19.99
CA TYR A 429 -12.26 -4.62 18.96
C TYR A 429 -11.61 -5.99 18.79
N ASN A 430 -10.28 -6.05 18.76
CA ASN A 430 -9.52 -7.28 18.52
C ASN A 430 -9.47 -8.22 19.75
N PHE A 431 -9.33 -7.67 20.96
CA PHE A 431 -9.00 -8.47 22.16
C PHE A 431 -10.09 -8.51 23.24
N LEU A 432 -11.03 -7.55 23.28
CA LEU A 432 -11.98 -7.45 24.39
C LEU A 432 -13.45 -7.55 23.96
N ARG A 433 -13.80 -7.06 22.77
CA ARG A 433 -15.17 -7.02 22.29
C ARG A 433 -15.68 -8.44 22.04
N PRO A 434 -16.82 -8.85 22.61
CA PRO A 434 -17.46 -10.11 22.24
C PRO A 434 -18.05 -10.02 20.83
N HIS A 435 -17.81 -11.03 20.00
CA HIS A 435 -18.33 -11.06 18.63
C HIS A 435 -19.28 -12.24 18.43
N PRO A 436 -20.50 -12.03 17.87
CA PRO A 436 -21.42 -13.13 17.58
C PRO A 436 -20.81 -14.22 16.71
N TYR A 437 -19.94 -13.81 15.77
CA TYR A 437 -19.21 -14.71 14.89
C TYR A 437 -18.28 -15.69 15.63
N ASN A 438 -17.74 -15.28 16.78
CA ASN A 438 -16.84 -16.11 17.58
C ASN A 438 -17.54 -16.55 18.87
N TYR A 439 -18.82 -16.91 18.80
CA TYR A 439 -19.62 -17.38 19.96
C TYR A 439 -19.59 -16.41 21.16
N TRP A 440 -19.69 -15.12 20.86
CA TRP A 440 -19.63 -14.03 21.86
C TRP A 440 -18.31 -13.96 22.63
N LYS A 441 -17.24 -14.49 22.06
CA LYS A 441 -15.86 -14.33 22.55
C LYS A 441 -15.11 -13.24 21.76
N PRO A 442 -14.01 -12.70 22.30
CA PRO A 442 -13.10 -11.85 21.55
C PRO A 442 -12.50 -12.57 20.33
N LEU A 443 -12.06 -11.81 19.33
CA LEU A 443 -11.45 -12.42 18.12
C LEU A 443 -10.11 -13.09 18.42
N ASN A 444 -9.33 -12.47 19.31
CA ASN A 444 -8.02 -12.95 19.70
C ASN A 444 -8.00 -13.18 21.22
N GLU A 445 -8.27 -14.43 21.63
CA GLU A 445 -8.20 -14.79 23.05
C GLU A 445 -6.75 -14.84 23.52
N LEU A 446 -6.45 -14.14 24.61
CA LEU A 446 -5.14 -14.14 25.25
C LEU A 446 -5.15 -15.10 26.43
N ALA A 447 -4.12 -15.95 26.56
CA ALA A 447 -3.98 -16.86 27.69
C ALA A 447 -4.00 -16.12 29.04
N ALA A 448 -3.44 -14.90 29.07
CA ALA A 448 -3.42 -14.03 30.24
C ALA A 448 -4.80 -13.53 30.69
N PHE A 449 -5.87 -13.72 29.90
CA PHE A 449 -7.23 -13.39 30.30
C PHE A 449 -7.94 -14.49 31.09
N LYS A 450 -7.37 -15.70 31.17
CA LYS A 450 -8.01 -16.81 31.91
C LYS A 450 -8.22 -16.46 33.39
N ASP A 451 -7.28 -15.73 33.98
CA ASP A 451 -7.33 -15.31 35.39
C ASP A 451 -7.94 -13.91 35.56
N ALA A 452 -8.28 -13.22 34.46
CA ALA A 452 -8.85 -11.88 34.50
C ALA A 452 -10.39 -11.95 34.56
N GLY A 453 -10.95 -11.77 35.77
CA GLY A 453 -12.39 -11.89 36.00
C GLY A 453 -13.24 -10.88 35.21
N ASN A 454 -13.05 -9.58 35.46
CA ASN A 454 -13.89 -8.51 34.89
C ASN A 454 -13.16 -7.64 33.85
N MET A 455 -13.92 -6.78 33.16
CA MET A 455 -13.36 -5.92 32.10
C MET A 455 -12.25 -4.96 32.58
N PRO A 456 -12.36 -4.32 33.76
CA PRO A 456 -11.26 -3.55 34.34
C PRO A 456 -9.97 -4.37 34.50
N ALA A 457 -10.06 -5.63 34.93
CA ALA A 457 -8.89 -6.51 35.04
C ALA A 457 -8.30 -6.85 33.66
N LYS A 458 -9.14 -7.12 32.65
CA LYS A 458 -8.69 -7.38 31.28
C LYS A 458 -7.95 -6.18 30.66
N TRP A 459 -8.39 -4.96 30.94
CA TRP A 459 -7.67 -3.75 30.54
C TRP A 459 -6.30 -3.64 31.20
N GLN A 460 -6.17 -3.96 32.49
CA GLN A 460 -4.88 -3.98 33.19
C GLN A 460 -3.92 -5.01 32.58
N VAL A 461 -4.43 -6.20 32.22
CA VAL A 461 -3.63 -7.23 31.52
C VAL A 461 -3.13 -6.71 30.17
N LEU A 462 -3.98 -6.03 29.37
CA LEU A 462 -3.53 -5.45 28.10
C LEU A 462 -2.47 -4.36 28.29
N ILE A 463 -2.60 -3.52 29.31
CA ILE A 463 -1.58 -2.50 29.63
C ILE A 463 -0.25 -3.19 29.98
N TYR A 464 -0.28 -4.22 30.81
CA TYR A 464 0.90 -5.01 31.17
C TYR A 464 1.57 -5.65 29.95
N LEU A 465 0.80 -6.24 29.05
CA LEU A 465 1.32 -6.81 27.79
C LEU A 465 1.90 -5.72 26.88
N GLY A 466 1.28 -4.54 26.86
CA GLY A 466 1.82 -3.33 26.22
C GLY A 466 3.19 -2.94 26.75
N GLN A 467 3.34 -2.86 28.08
CA GLN A 467 4.62 -2.55 28.73
C GLN A 467 5.70 -3.58 28.40
N LYS A 468 5.37 -4.87 28.39
CA LYS A 468 6.29 -5.94 27.96
C LYS A 468 6.73 -5.78 26.50
N ALA A 469 5.79 -5.47 25.60
CA ALA A 469 6.12 -5.25 24.19
C ALA A 469 7.08 -4.06 24.02
N ILE A 470 6.85 -2.96 24.74
CA ILE A 470 7.73 -1.79 24.75
C ILE A 470 9.13 -2.16 25.24
N LEU A 471 9.23 -2.90 26.35
CA LEU A 471 10.51 -3.33 26.91
C LEU A 471 11.30 -4.18 25.89
N ASN A 472 10.64 -5.13 25.23
CA ASN A 472 11.28 -5.97 24.21
C ASN A 472 11.77 -5.13 23.02
N MET A 473 10.99 -4.14 22.57
CA MET A 473 11.39 -3.24 21.47
C MET A 473 12.62 -2.41 21.84
N GLN A 474 12.66 -1.88 23.07
CA GLN A 474 13.82 -1.12 23.58
C GLN A 474 15.08 -2.00 23.65
N GLN A 475 14.96 -3.25 24.11
CA GLN A 475 16.09 -4.18 24.13
C GLN A 475 16.59 -4.52 22.72
N THR A 476 15.69 -4.62 21.74
CA THR A 476 16.04 -4.96 20.35
C THR A 476 16.71 -3.79 19.61
N GLN A 477 16.50 -2.55 20.03
CA GLN A 477 17.10 -1.35 19.41
C GLN A 477 18.54 -1.05 19.91
N VAL A 478 18.98 -1.69 20.99
CA VAL A 478 20.32 -1.49 21.60
C VAL A 478 21.35 -2.49 21.06
N VAL A 479 20.92 -3.44 20.21
CA VAL A 479 21.75 -4.40 19.47
C VAL A 479 21.77 -4.02 18.00
#